data_AF-A0A919DLE0-F1
#
_entry.id   AF-A0A919DLE0-F1
#
_cell.length_a   1.000
_cell.length_b   1.000
_cell.length_c   1.000
_cell.angle_alpha   90.00
_cell.angle_beta   90.00
_cell.angle_gamma   90.00
#
_symmetry.space_group_name_H-M   'P 1'
#
loop_
_entity.id
_entity.type
_entity.pdbx_description
1 polymer ?
#
loop_
_entity_poly.entity_id
_entity_poly.type
_entity_poly.pdbx_seq_one_letter_code
_entity_poly.pdbx_strand_id
1 'polypeptide(L)'
;MSGTESVGSTWKLSDQEGGVLAGRWWKWALAAPDDLCPVRDTTGENAAWNQPADLWFLAGTYGGRVVRRCVVPSDRPLFFPVLNMQHTRFHSKVPLFLTVARATASLNGVPLPLQEFAAPFRTKLIRRFAWGIWGGVVPLTPGQYVLEIKAESTSGFWVDTTYHLDAKAF
;
A
#
# COMPACT_ATOMS: atom_id res chain seq x y z
N MET A 1 -24.12 17.39 -25.51
CA MET A 1 -23.22 17.59 -24.36
C MET A 1 -22.82 16.21 -23.86
N SER A 2 -21.57 15.80 -24.04
CA SER A 2 -21.06 14.52 -23.54
C SER A 2 -19.74 14.79 -22.86
N GLY A 3 -19.81 15.24 -21.61
CA GLY A 3 -18.66 15.32 -20.73
C GLY A 3 -18.38 13.91 -20.20
N THR A 4 -17.44 13.21 -20.82
CA THR A 4 -16.74 12.12 -20.14
C THR A 4 -15.84 12.77 -19.09
N GLU A 5 -16.37 12.97 -17.89
CA GLU A 5 -15.55 13.30 -16.73
C GLU A 5 -14.67 12.08 -16.42
N SER A 6 -13.36 12.22 -16.64
CA SER A 6 -12.39 11.29 -16.06
C SER A 6 -12.48 11.44 -14.55
N VAL A 7 -13.11 10.49 -13.86
CA VAL A 7 -13.12 10.45 -12.40
C VAL A 7 -11.67 10.28 -11.95
N GLY A 8 -11.05 11.38 -11.55
CA GLY A 8 -9.66 11.48 -11.12
C GLY A 8 -9.46 10.81 -9.77
N SER A 9 -9.45 9.48 -9.75
CA SER A 9 -9.16 8.66 -8.55
C SER A 9 -7.65 8.58 -8.22
N THR A 10 -6.82 9.33 -8.95
CA THR A 10 -5.36 9.27 -8.89
C THR A 10 -4.79 10.25 -7.89
N TRP A 11 -4.09 9.74 -6.87
CA TRP A 11 -3.27 10.56 -6.00
C TRP A 11 -1.85 10.70 -6.55
N LYS A 12 -1.50 11.88 -7.07
CA LYS A 12 -0.15 12.16 -7.57
C LYS A 12 0.75 12.64 -6.43
N LEU A 13 1.54 11.72 -5.89
CA LEU A 13 2.54 11.99 -4.84
C LEU A 13 3.85 12.52 -5.46
N SER A 14 4.51 13.47 -4.79
CA SER A 14 5.92 13.76 -5.06
C SER A 14 6.84 12.69 -4.46
N ASP A 15 8.08 12.61 -4.93
CA ASP A 15 9.08 11.65 -4.41
C ASP A 15 9.30 11.80 -2.89
N GLN A 16 9.33 13.04 -2.40
CA GLN A 16 9.52 13.32 -0.98
C GLN A 16 8.32 12.85 -0.14
N GLU A 17 7.09 13.16 -0.57
CA GLU A 17 5.87 12.73 0.12
C GLU A 17 5.72 11.21 0.08
N GLY A 18 5.94 10.61 -1.09
CA GLY A 18 5.89 9.16 -1.29
C GLY A 18 6.89 8.42 -0.42
N GLY A 19 8.13 8.92 -0.32
CA GLY A 19 9.15 8.36 0.57
C GLY A 19 8.76 8.43 2.05
N VAL A 20 8.19 9.55 2.49
CA VAL A 20 7.68 9.69 3.87
C VAL A 20 6.53 8.70 4.13
N LEU A 21 5.59 8.57 3.20
CA LEU A 21 4.47 7.63 3.31
C LEU A 21 4.92 6.17 3.32
N ALA A 22 5.87 5.79 2.46
CA ALA A 22 6.47 4.45 2.47
C ALA A 22 7.09 4.11 3.84
N GLY A 23 7.81 5.06 4.44
CA GLY A 23 8.35 4.91 5.79
C GLY A 23 7.27 4.82 6.87
N ARG A 24 6.19 5.61 6.77
CA ARG A 24 5.06 5.57 7.71
C ARG A 24 4.30 4.23 7.61
N TRP A 25 4.09 3.73 6.40
CA TRP A 25 3.48 2.43 6.16
C TRP A 25 4.27 1.31 6.83
N TRP A 26 5.61 1.30 6.68
CA TRP A 26 6.45 0.30 7.35
C TRP A 26 6.44 0.43 8.88
N LYS A 27 6.38 1.65 9.42
CA LYS A 27 6.23 1.84 10.87
C LYS A 27 4.91 1.26 11.39
N TRP A 28 3.82 1.49 10.68
CA TRP A 28 2.51 0.94 10.99
C TRP A 28 2.54 -0.59 10.92
N ALA A 29 2.97 -1.17 9.79
CA ALA A 29 3.02 -2.61 9.59
C ALA A 29 3.91 -3.34 10.62
N LEU A 30 5.07 -2.77 10.96
CA LEU A 30 6.00 -3.37 11.94
C LEU A 30 5.57 -3.17 13.41
N ALA A 31 4.60 -2.31 13.68
CA ALA A 31 4.10 -2.09 15.03
C ALA A 31 3.03 -3.11 15.44
N ALA A 32 2.45 -3.84 14.47
CA ALA A 32 1.38 -4.78 14.74
C ALA A 32 1.89 -6.03 15.47
N PRO A 33 1.19 -6.52 16.51
CA PRO A 33 1.45 -7.84 17.06
C PRO A 33 1.05 -8.91 16.05
N ASP A 34 1.57 -10.14 16.20
CA ASP A 34 1.43 -11.20 15.19
C ASP A 34 -0.03 -11.60 14.90
N ASP A 35 -0.89 -11.59 15.92
CA ASP A 35 -2.31 -11.94 15.86
C ASP A 35 -3.18 -10.85 15.23
N LEU A 36 -2.75 -9.59 15.31
CA LEU A 36 -3.44 -8.43 14.70
C LEU A 36 -2.71 -7.90 13.47
N CYS A 37 -1.72 -8.62 12.94
CA CYS A 37 -0.87 -8.14 11.86
C CYS A 37 -1.68 -7.98 10.55
N PRO A 38 -1.88 -6.76 10.03
CA PRO A 38 -2.67 -6.55 8.81
C PRO A 38 -2.01 -7.15 7.56
N VAL A 39 -0.68 -7.32 7.57
CA VAL A 39 0.08 -7.93 6.46
C VAL A 39 -0.08 -9.46 6.46
N ARG A 40 -0.17 -10.08 7.63
CA ARG A 40 -0.36 -11.54 7.78
C ARG A 40 -1.83 -11.94 7.59
N ASP A 41 -2.76 -11.06 7.96
CA ASP A 41 -4.19 -11.26 7.76
C ASP A 41 -4.52 -11.41 6.27
N THR A 42 -5.11 -12.54 5.90
CA THR A 42 -5.50 -12.85 4.51
C THR A 42 -6.95 -12.47 4.20
N THR A 43 -7.72 -12.03 5.20
CA THR A 43 -9.17 -11.81 5.13
C THR A 43 -9.58 -10.34 5.16
N GLY A 44 -8.77 -9.47 5.77
CA GLY A 44 -9.05 -8.04 5.93
C GLY A 44 -9.67 -7.66 7.29
N GLU A 45 -9.92 -8.63 8.17
CA GLU A 45 -10.42 -8.43 9.54
C GLU A 45 -9.56 -7.44 10.36
N ASN A 46 -8.25 -7.44 10.16
CA ASN A 46 -7.30 -6.58 10.87
C ASN A 46 -6.98 -5.28 10.13
N ALA A 47 -7.66 -4.96 9.03
CA ALA A 47 -7.34 -3.79 8.21
C ALA A 47 -7.49 -2.46 8.96
N ALA A 48 -8.34 -2.38 9.97
CA ALA A 48 -8.55 -1.17 10.77
C ALA A 48 -7.54 -1.00 11.92
N TRP A 49 -6.63 -1.96 12.11
CA TRP A 49 -5.70 -1.95 13.23
C TRP A 49 -4.82 -0.69 13.21
N ASN A 50 -4.96 0.14 14.24
CA ASN A 50 -4.15 1.33 14.55
C ASN A 50 -3.82 2.24 13.35
N GLN A 51 -4.85 2.52 12.52
CA GLN A 51 -4.72 3.38 11.35
C GLN A 51 -4.50 4.85 11.75
N PRO A 52 -3.67 5.62 11.02
CA PRO A 52 -3.48 7.03 11.29
C PRO A 52 -4.73 7.86 10.91
N ALA A 53 -4.88 9.04 11.48
CA ALA A 53 -6.08 9.87 11.30
C ALA A 53 -6.12 10.66 9.98
N ASP A 54 -5.01 10.78 9.26
CA ASP A 54 -4.89 11.61 8.05
C ASP A 54 -4.97 10.80 6.74
N LEU A 55 -4.82 9.48 6.80
CA LEU A 55 -4.90 8.58 5.65
C LEU A 55 -5.21 7.15 6.11
N TRP A 56 -5.46 6.24 5.18
CA TRP A 56 -5.64 4.81 5.46
C TRP A 56 -4.63 3.95 4.71
N PHE A 57 -3.88 3.12 5.44
CA PHE A 57 -2.95 2.19 4.82
C PHE A 57 -3.66 0.89 4.45
N LEU A 58 -3.47 0.40 3.21
CA LEU A 58 -3.79 -1.00 2.90
C LEU A 58 -2.52 -1.84 3.03
N ALA A 59 -2.68 -3.05 3.56
CA ALA A 59 -1.56 -3.94 3.79
C ALA A 59 -1.01 -4.55 2.49
N GLY A 60 0.28 -4.86 2.47
CA GLY A 60 0.86 -5.77 1.48
C GLY A 60 0.58 -7.22 1.86
N THR A 61 1.31 -8.15 1.26
CA THR A 61 1.30 -9.57 1.64
C THR A 61 2.73 -10.10 1.66
N TYR A 62 2.97 -11.21 2.36
CA TYR A 62 4.24 -11.95 2.32
C TYR A 62 4.43 -12.80 1.04
N GLY A 63 3.61 -12.54 0.02
CA GLY A 63 3.61 -13.25 -1.25
C GLY A 63 2.31 -14.01 -1.47
N GLY A 64 2.11 -14.49 -2.69
CA GLY A 64 0.98 -15.33 -3.04
C GLY A 64 -0.32 -14.57 -3.27
N ARG A 65 -1.42 -15.31 -3.25
CA ARG A 65 -2.77 -14.79 -3.51
C ARG A 65 -3.57 -14.58 -2.22
N VAL A 66 -4.15 -13.40 -2.04
CA VAL A 66 -5.05 -13.09 -0.92
C VAL A 66 -6.27 -12.29 -1.38
N VAL A 67 -7.41 -12.45 -0.70
CA VAL A 67 -8.64 -11.71 -0.95
C VAL A 67 -9.13 -11.11 0.36
N ARG A 68 -9.05 -9.79 0.48
CA ARG A 68 -9.38 -9.05 1.69
C ARG A 68 -10.68 -8.26 1.53
N ARG A 69 -11.47 -8.16 2.61
CA ARG A 69 -12.65 -7.30 2.70
C ARG A 69 -12.41 -6.28 3.80
N CYS A 70 -12.48 -4.99 3.48
CA CYS A 70 -12.14 -3.94 4.41
C CYS A 70 -13.17 -2.82 4.36
N VAL A 71 -13.64 -2.37 5.52
CA VAL A 71 -14.35 -1.09 5.62
C VAL A 71 -13.30 0.02 5.72
N VAL A 72 -13.41 1.03 4.86
CA VAL A 72 -12.47 2.16 4.82
C VAL A 72 -13.22 3.49 4.96
N PRO A 73 -12.58 4.52 5.54
CA PRO A 73 -13.07 5.90 5.53
C PRO A 73 -13.20 6.46 4.10
N SER A 74 -14.31 7.13 3.81
CA SER A 74 -14.52 7.84 2.53
C SER A 74 -13.85 9.23 2.51
N ASP A 75 -13.41 9.75 3.65
CA ASP A 75 -12.81 11.07 3.81
C ASP A 75 -11.28 11.06 3.83
N ARG A 76 -10.66 9.87 3.78
CA ARG A 76 -9.21 9.69 3.85
C ARG A 76 -8.65 9.05 2.57
N PRO A 77 -7.48 9.52 2.09
CA PRO A 77 -6.83 8.87 0.96
C PRO A 77 -6.28 7.50 1.38
N LEU A 78 -6.16 6.59 0.41
CA LEU A 78 -5.58 5.26 0.59
C LEU A 78 -4.13 5.24 0.08
N PHE A 79 -3.24 4.59 0.81
CA PHE A 79 -1.84 4.36 0.38
C PHE A 79 -1.42 2.92 0.61
N PHE A 80 -0.78 2.29 -0.38
CA PHE A 80 -0.52 0.85 -0.33
C PHE A 80 0.71 0.42 -1.16
N PRO A 81 1.41 -0.65 -0.74
CA PRO A 81 2.49 -1.23 -1.52
C PRO A 81 1.93 -2.15 -2.61
N VAL A 82 2.60 -2.17 -3.76
CA VAL A 82 2.45 -3.18 -4.81
C VAL A 82 3.57 -4.21 -4.69
N LEU A 83 4.81 -3.74 -4.58
CA LEU A 83 5.97 -4.49 -4.11
C LEU A 83 6.75 -3.60 -3.17
N ASN A 84 7.26 -4.14 -2.07
CA ASN A 84 8.12 -3.37 -1.19
C ASN A 84 9.08 -4.25 -0.42
N MET A 85 10.13 -3.64 0.09
CA MET A 85 11.01 -4.24 1.08
C MET A 85 11.47 -3.18 2.07
N GLN A 86 12.03 -3.65 3.18
CA GLN A 86 12.83 -2.82 4.06
C GLN A 86 14.00 -3.61 4.59
N HIS A 87 15.06 -2.90 4.98
CA HIS A 87 16.16 -3.49 5.72
C HIS A 87 16.69 -2.53 6.78
N THR A 88 17.34 -3.08 7.79
CA THR A 88 18.08 -2.27 8.77
C THR A 88 19.39 -1.78 8.17
N ARG A 89 19.94 -0.71 8.74
CA ARG A 89 21.29 -0.23 8.37
C ARG A 89 22.41 -1.20 8.76
N PHE A 90 22.14 -2.14 9.68
CA PHE A 90 23.08 -3.20 10.04
C PHE A 90 23.19 -4.26 8.93
N HIS A 91 22.09 -4.54 8.23
CA HIS A 91 22.07 -5.46 7.11
C HIS A 91 22.77 -4.88 5.88
N SER A 92 22.47 -3.63 5.53
CA SER A 92 23.16 -2.91 4.45
C SER A 92 23.20 -1.41 4.74
N LYS A 93 24.35 -0.79 4.45
CA LYS A 93 24.54 0.67 4.57
C LYS A 93 23.96 1.44 3.37
N VAL A 94 23.77 0.77 2.23
CA VAL A 94 23.18 1.32 1.00
C VAL A 94 21.76 0.80 0.82
N PRO A 95 20.84 1.56 0.20
CA PRO A 95 19.51 1.09 -0.10
C PRO A 95 19.54 -0.15 -1.02
N LEU A 96 18.74 -1.15 -0.67
CA LEU A 96 18.47 -2.32 -1.51
C LEU A 96 17.10 -2.18 -2.20
N PHE A 97 16.96 -2.82 -3.36
CA PHE A 97 15.75 -2.81 -4.18
C PHE A 97 15.49 -4.19 -4.79
N LEU A 98 14.23 -4.46 -5.17
CA LEU A 98 13.89 -5.64 -5.96
C LEU A 98 13.87 -5.26 -7.44
N THR A 99 14.41 -6.12 -8.30
CA THR A 99 14.19 -5.99 -9.74
C THR A 99 12.76 -6.41 -10.06
N VAL A 100 11.94 -5.44 -10.48
CA VAL A 100 10.52 -5.63 -10.80
C VAL A 100 10.39 -6.23 -12.20
N ALA A 101 9.75 -7.40 -12.31
CA ALA A 101 9.39 -7.99 -13.60
C ALA A 101 8.05 -7.43 -14.11
N ARG A 102 7.08 -7.27 -13.20
CA ARG A 102 5.77 -6.67 -13.49
C ARG A 102 5.18 -6.06 -12.21
N ALA A 103 4.47 -4.95 -12.34
CA ALA A 103 3.66 -4.37 -11.26
C ALA A 103 2.44 -3.64 -11.85
N THR A 104 1.25 -3.98 -11.37
CA THR A 104 -0.01 -3.35 -11.78
C THR A 104 -0.92 -3.19 -10.59
N ALA A 105 -1.67 -2.08 -10.55
CA ALA A 105 -2.83 -1.94 -9.69
C ALA A 105 -3.99 -1.32 -10.47
N SER A 106 -5.21 -1.72 -10.15
CA SER A 106 -6.42 -1.16 -10.75
C SER A 106 -7.57 -1.05 -9.74
N LEU A 107 -8.30 0.06 -9.80
CA LEU A 107 -9.51 0.30 -9.01
C LEU A 107 -10.72 0.16 -9.93
N ASN A 108 -11.60 -0.80 -9.66
CA ASN A 108 -12.75 -1.16 -10.51
C ASN A 108 -12.32 -1.40 -11.98
N GLY A 109 -11.17 -2.03 -12.18
CA GLY A 109 -10.57 -2.26 -13.50
C GLY A 109 -9.89 -1.06 -14.14
N VAL A 110 -9.97 0.14 -13.55
CA VAL A 110 -9.25 1.34 -14.03
C VAL A 110 -7.82 1.32 -13.51
N PRO A 111 -6.78 1.30 -14.38
CA PRO A 111 -5.39 1.30 -13.94
C PRO A 111 -5.04 2.51 -13.08
N LEU A 112 -4.31 2.27 -11.99
CA LEU A 112 -3.76 3.30 -11.12
C LEU A 112 -2.29 3.55 -11.48
N PRO A 113 -1.82 4.81 -11.44
CA PRO A 113 -0.40 5.07 -11.58
C PRO A 113 0.36 4.56 -10.36
N LEU A 114 1.48 3.92 -10.63
CA LEU A 114 2.39 3.39 -9.62
C LEU A 114 3.69 4.17 -9.67
N GLN A 115 4.27 4.42 -8.51
CA GLN A 115 5.52 5.17 -8.38
C GLN A 115 6.49 4.43 -7.47
N GLU A 116 7.77 4.49 -7.81
CA GLU A 116 8.83 3.95 -6.97
C GLU A 116 9.22 4.97 -5.90
N PHE A 117 9.19 4.55 -4.64
CA PHE A 117 9.64 5.37 -3.53
C PHE A 117 10.65 4.63 -2.67
N ALA A 118 11.73 5.32 -2.34
CA ALA A 118 12.76 4.86 -1.43
C ALA A 118 13.09 5.95 -0.41
N ALA A 119 13.09 5.61 0.87
CA ALA A 119 13.41 6.57 1.92
C ALA A 119 13.94 5.91 3.19
N PRO A 120 14.84 6.58 3.93
CA PRO A 120 15.19 6.16 5.27
C PRO A 120 14.02 6.40 6.23
N PHE A 121 13.83 5.49 7.18
CA PHE A 121 12.89 5.65 8.28
C PHE A 121 13.46 5.09 9.59
N ARG A 122 12.75 5.32 10.69
CA ARG A 122 13.14 4.84 12.02
C ARG A 122 12.01 4.09 12.68
N THR A 123 12.32 2.96 13.29
CA THR A 123 11.43 2.25 14.23
C THR A 123 12.12 2.23 15.58
N LYS A 124 11.56 2.93 16.59
CA LYS A 124 12.23 3.15 17.88
C LYS A 124 13.67 3.67 17.64
N LEU A 125 14.69 2.94 18.09
CA LEU A 125 16.10 3.29 17.93
C LEU A 125 16.74 2.76 16.63
N ILE A 126 16.04 1.94 15.85
CA ILE A 126 16.59 1.25 14.67
C ILE A 126 16.38 2.10 13.42
N ARG A 127 17.47 2.42 12.73
CA ARG A 127 17.45 3.05 11.40
C ARG A 127 17.26 1.99 10.32
N ARG A 128 16.32 2.24 9.42
CA ARG A 128 15.94 1.36 8.32
C ARG A 128 15.89 2.13 7.00
N PHE A 129 15.89 1.39 5.90
CA PHE A 129 15.56 1.88 4.57
C PHE A 129 14.32 1.15 4.08
N ALA A 130 13.38 1.90 3.51
CA ALA A 130 12.25 1.38 2.78
C ALA A 130 12.50 1.59 1.28
N TRP A 131 12.06 0.62 0.48
CA TRP A 131 11.95 0.71 -0.96
C TRP A 131 10.65 0.04 -1.40
N GLY A 132 10.04 0.51 -2.49
CA GLY A 132 8.94 -0.21 -3.12
C GLY A 132 8.32 0.53 -4.31
N ILE A 133 7.45 -0.20 -5.00
CA ILE A 133 6.45 0.33 -5.92
C ILE A 133 5.16 0.53 -5.14
N TRP A 134 4.63 1.75 -5.17
CA TRP A 134 3.52 2.18 -4.34
C TRP A 134 2.37 2.75 -5.18
N GLY A 135 1.16 2.55 -4.69
CA GLY A 135 -0.05 3.15 -5.23
C GLY A 135 -0.72 4.05 -4.20
N GLY A 136 -1.43 5.06 -4.70
CA GLY A 136 -2.23 5.97 -3.89
C GLY A 136 -3.57 6.24 -4.57
N VAL A 137 -4.62 6.33 -3.77
CA VAL A 137 -5.98 6.66 -4.21
C VAL A 137 -6.46 7.84 -3.37
N VAL A 138 -7.00 8.87 -4.03
CA VAL A 138 -7.66 9.99 -3.33
C VAL A 138 -8.85 9.49 -2.51
N PRO A 139 -9.40 10.26 -1.55
CA PRO A 139 -10.57 9.82 -0.79
C PRO A 139 -11.68 9.28 -1.71
N LEU A 140 -12.17 8.09 -1.40
CA LEU A 140 -13.21 7.41 -2.17
C LEU A 140 -14.57 7.98 -1.78
N THR A 141 -15.48 8.19 -2.75
CA THR A 141 -16.87 8.45 -2.38
C THR A 141 -17.47 7.22 -1.68
N PRO A 142 -18.46 7.37 -0.79
CA PRO A 142 -19.09 6.23 -0.16
C PRO A 142 -19.61 5.21 -1.19
N GLY A 143 -19.28 3.93 -1.00
CA GLY A 143 -19.58 2.89 -1.98
C GLY A 143 -18.66 1.67 -1.92
N GLN A 144 -18.91 0.70 -2.80
CA GLN A 144 -18.11 -0.52 -2.92
C GLN A 144 -17.09 -0.40 -4.06
N TYR A 145 -15.86 -0.83 -3.79
CA TYR A 145 -14.78 -0.83 -4.77
C TYR A 145 -14.01 -2.14 -4.75
N VAL A 146 -13.44 -2.50 -5.90
CA VAL A 146 -12.49 -3.60 -6.02
C VAL A 146 -11.14 -3.03 -6.41
N LEU A 147 -10.15 -3.18 -5.53
CA LEU A 147 -8.75 -2.86 -5.83
C LEU A 147 -8.00 -4.17 -6.08
N GLU A 148 -7.44 -4.31 -7.27
CA GLU A 148 -6.61 -5.44 -7.66
C GLU A 148 -5.15 -5.01 -7.75
N ILE A 149 -4.26 -5.80 -7.17
CA ILE A 149 -2.81 -5.56 -7.15
C ILE A 149 -2.12 -6.85 -7.57
N LYS A 150 -1.33 -6.79 -8.65
CA LYS A 150 -0.53 -7.92 -9.14
C LYS A 150 0.88 -7.48 -9.41
N ALA A 151 1.85 -8.21 -8.88
CA ALA A 151 3.24 -7.91 -9.14
C ALA A 151 4.14 -9.12 -8.99
N GLU A 152 5.29 -9.07 -9.65
CA GLU A 152 6.29 -10.11 -9.68
C GLU A 152 7.68 -9.46 -9.75
N SER A 153 8.62 -10.01 -8.98
CA SER A 153 10.04 -9.71 -9.07
C SER A 153 10.75 -10.76 -9.92
N THR A 154 11.89 -10.42 -10.52
CA THR A 154 12.70 -11.39 -11.28
C THR A 154 13.29 -12.50 -10.40
N SER A 155 13.28 -12.32 -9.08
CA SER A 155 13.72 -13.32 -8.09
C SER A 155 12.65 -14.37 -7.74
N GLY A 156 11.45 -14.28 -8.31
CA GLY A 156 10.35 -15.23 -8.10
C GLY A 156 9.37 -14.86 -6.97
N PHE A 157 9.61 -13.77 -6.24
CA PHE A 157 8.58 -13.22 -5.34
C PHE A 157 7.44 -12.59 -6.14
N TRP A 158 6.20 -12.93 -5.81
CA TRP A 158 5.00 -12.41 -6.48
C TRP A 158 3.84 -12.20 -5.52
N VAL A 159 2.91 -11.33 -5.90
CA VAL A 159 1.66 -11.03 -5.18
C VAL A 159 0.48 -10.98 -6.14
N ASP A 160 -0.68 -11.47 -5.67
CA ASP A 160 -1.99 -11.29 -6.31
C ASP A 160 -3.01 -10.97 -5.21
N THR A 161 -3.21 -9.68 -4.96
CA THR A 161 -4.06 -9.19 -3.87
C THR A 161 -5.31 -8.55 -4.43
N THR A 162 -6.47 -9.04 -4.01
CA THR A 162 -7.76 -8.39 -4.26
C THR A 162 -8.29 -7.82 -2.96
N TYR A 163 -8.61 -6.53 -2.95
CA TYR A 163 -9.36 -5.87 -1.90
C TYR A 163 -10.78 -5.60 -2.38
N HIS A 164 -11.77 -6.03 -1.60
CA HIS A 164 -13.12 -5.49 -1.63
C HIS A 164 -13.21 -4.41 -0.55
N LEU A 165 -13.36 -3.16 -0.98
CA LEU A 165 -13.39 -1.99 -0.11
C LEU A 165 -14.83 -1.50 0.02
N ASP A 166 -15.30 -1.34 1.25
CA ASP A 166 -16.55 -0.70 1.62
C ASP A 166 -16.22 0.69 2.18
N ALA A 167 -16.28 1.73 1.33
CA ALA A 167 -15.98 3.10 1.71
C ALA A 167 -17.19 3.74 2.39
N LYS A 168 -17.01 4.25 3.62
CA LYS A 168 -18.08 4.86 4.43
C LYS A 168 -17.72 6.25 4.94
N ALA A 169 -18.74 7.10 4.98
CA ALA A 169 -18.71 8.31 5.78
C ALA A 169 -18.86 7.90 7.26
N PHE A 170 -18.00 8.43 8.11
CA PHE A 170 -18.00 8.20 9.56
C PHE A 170 -18.30 9.50 10.31
#